data_AF-A0A497PER6-F1
#
_entry.id   AF-A0A497PER6-F1
#
_cell.length_a   1.000
_cell.length_b   1.000
_cell.length_c   1.000
_cell.angle_alpha   90.00
_cell.angle_beta   90.00
_cell.angle_gamma   90.00
#
_symmetry.space_group_name_H-M   'P 1'
#
loop_
_entity.id
_entity.type
_entity.pdbx_description
1 polymer ?
#
loop_
_entity_poly.entity_id
_entity_poly.type
_entity_poly.pdbx_seq_one_letter_code
_entity_poly.pdbx_strand_id
1 'polypeptide(L)' 'MAHEALAFVLVLLGTILILGYYVGPRNEVRDVKRLEGKIMLIPTGVLLFILAGILFSGIIR' A
#
# COMPACT_ATOMS: atom_id res chain seq x y z
N MET A 1 3.38 15.57 15.60
CA MET A 1 2.04 15.14 16.04
C MET A 1 1.16 14.67 14.87
N ALA A 2 0.49 15.55 14.09
CA ALA A 2 -0.42 15.10 13.02
C ALA A 2 0.29 14.34 11.88
N HIS A 3 1.47 14.82 11.46
CA HIS A 3 2.24 14.20 10.37
C HIS A 3 2.83 12.83 10.76
N GLU A 4 3.21 12.65 12.02
CA GLU A 4 3.67 11.35 12.55
C GLU A 4 2.52 10.32 12.54
N ALA A 5 1.31 10.74 12.96
CA ALA A 5 0.13 9.89 12.89
C ALA A 5 -0.25 9.54 11.44
N LEU A 6 -0.13 10.50 10.52
CA LEU A 6 -0.37 10.28 9.10
C LEU A 6 0.64 9.29 8.51
N ALA A 7 1.93 9.45 8.82
CA ALA A 7 2.99 8.52 8.39
C ALA A 7 2.74 7.10 8.90
N PHE A 8 2.31 6.95 10.17
CA PHE A 8 1.94 5.66 10.73
C PHE A 8 0.77 5.01 9.98
N VAL A 9 -0.28 5.77 9.64
CA VAL A 9 -1.43 5.26 8.86
C VAL A 9 -0.99 4.80 7.47
N LEU A 10 -0.09 5.53 6.81
CA LEU A 10 0.44 5.17 5.50
C LEU A 10 1.26 3.88 5.54
N VAL A 11 2.09 3.71 6.57
CA VAL A 11 2.81 2.46 6.82
C VAL A 11 1.83 1.30 7.01
N LEU A 12 0.81 1.48 7.85
CA LEU A 12 -0.19 0.45 8.13
C LEU A 12 -0.95 0.05 6.85
N LEU A 13 -1.39 1.03 6.06
CA LEU A 13 -2.06 0.78 4.77
C LEU A 13 -1.14 0.11 3.75
N GLY A 14 0.13 0.53 3.67
CA GLY A 14 1.13 -0.11 2.82
C GLY A 14 1.31 -1.59 3.15
N THR A 15 1.41 -1.92 4.44
CA THR A 15 1.48 -3.31 4.91
C THR A 15 0.22 -4.09 4.55
N ILE A 16 -0.97 -3.52 4.75
CA ILE A 16 -2.25 -4.16 4.41
C ILE A 16 -2.34 -4.47 2.91
N LEU A 17 -1.90 -3.55 2.04
CA LEU A 17 -1.92 -3.77 0.59
C LEU A 17 -0.98 -4.90 0.17
N ILE A 18 0.23 -4.96 0.74
CA ILE A 18 1.18 -6.05 0.47
C ILE A 18 0.61 -7.38 0.97
N LEU A 19 0.01 -7.43 2.16
CA LEU A 19 -0.67 -8.63 2.66
C LEU A 19 -1.86 -9.01 1.77
N GLY A 20 -2.58 -8.01 1.27
CA GLY A 20 -3.68 -8.15 0.31
C GLY A 20 -3.27 -8.84 -0.98
N TYR A 21 -1.99 -8.84 -1.37
CA TYR A 21 -1.51 -9.65 -2.49
C TYR A 21 -1.69 -11.16 -2.26
N TYR A 22 -1.34 -11.62 -1.06
CA TYR A 22 -1.43 -13.03 -0.65
C TYR A 22 -2.86 -13.47 -0.37
N VAL A 23 -3.69 -12.56 0.14
CA VAL A 23 -5.13 -12.79 0.40
C VAL A 23 -6.01 -12.42 -0.80
N GLY A 24 -5.39 -11.93 -1.88
CA GLY A 24 -6.03 -11.20 -2.98
C GLY A 24 -7.09 -11.96 -3.77
N PRO A 25 -7.77 -11.27 -4.70
CA PRO A 25 -9.09 -11.64 -5.21
C PRO A 25 -9.16 -13.10 -5.63
N ARG A 26 -9.91 -13.90 -4.85
CA ARG A 26 -10.12 -15.34 -5.11
C ARG A 26 -11.37 -15.62 -5.94
N ASN A 27 -12.27 -14.64 -6.06
CA ASN A 27 -13.59 -14.81 -6.67
C ASN A 27 -13.65 -14.41 -8.15
N GLU A 28 -12.53 -14.02 -8.74
CA GLU A 28 -12.52 -13.52 -10.12
C GLU A 28 -12.36 -14.66 -11.13
N VAL A 29 -13.37 -14.85 -11.99
CA VAL A 29 -13.42 -15.97 -12.96
C VAL A 29 -12.35 -15.82 -14.05
N ARG A 30 -11.93 -14.58 -14.33
CA ARG A 30 -10.91 -14.28 -15.34
C ARG A 30 -9.53 -14.15 -14.71
N ASP A 31 -8.63 -15.07 -15.02
CA ASP A 31 -7.26 -15.09 -14.49
C ASP A 31 -6.47 -13.81 -14.78
N VAL A 32 -6.62 -13.23 -15.97
CA VAL A 32 -5.94 -11.98 -16.34
C VAL A 32 -6.37 -10.82 -15.42
N LYS A 33 -7.66 -10.71 -15.12
CA LYS A 33 -8.19 -9.64 -14.25
C LYS A 33 -7.77 -9.84 -12.80
N ARG A 34 -7.72 -11.10 -12.37
CA ARG A 34 -7.18 -11.48 -11.05
C ARG A 34 -5.71 -11.10 -10.91
N LEU A 35 -4.92 -11.34 -11.95
CA LEU A 35 -3.50 -11.03 -11.99
C LEU A 35 -3.27 -9.51 -12.00
N GLU A 36 -3.99 -8.77 -12.86
CA GLU A 36 -3.96 -7.30 -12.89
C GLU A 36 -4.23 -6.71 -11.49
N GLY A 37 -5.32 -7.15 -10.84
CA GLY A 37 -5.68 -6.67 -9.51
C GLY A 37 -4.62 -6.98 -8.45
N LYS A 38 -4.02 -8.17 -8.47
CA LYS A 38 -2.93 -8.52 -7.54
C LYS A 38 -1.67 -7.73 -7.79
N ILE A 39 -1.23 -7.61 -9.05
CA ILE A 39 0.00 -6.91 -9.42
C ILE A 39 -0.09 -5.43 -9.03
N MET A 40 -1.27 -4.82 -9.05
CA MET A 40 -1.46 -3.42 -8.64
C MET A 40 -1.25 -3.19 -7.13
N LEU A 41 -1.44 -4.20 -6.27
CA LEU A 41 -1.35 -4.01 -4.81
C LEU A 41 0.08 -3.75 -4.32
N ILE A 42 1.07 -4.42 -4.91
CA ILE A 42 2.49 -4.29 -4.55
C ILE A 42 3.03 -2.87 -4.81
N PRO A 43 2.97 -2.33 -6.05
CA PRO A 43 3.50 -1.00 -6.33
C PRO A 43 2.77 0.09 -5.54
N THR A 44 1.46 -0.04 -5.31
CA THR A 44 0.72 0.90 -4.44
C THR A 44 1.19 0.81 -3.00
N GLY A 45 1.38 -0.40 -2.45
CA GLY A 45 1.91 -0.58 -1.10
C GLY A 45 3.29 0.05 -0.93
N VAL A 46 4.22 -0.19 -1.87
CA VAL A 46 5.56 0.41 -1.89
C VAL A 46 5.51 1.93 -1.94
N LEU A 47 4.63 2.50 -2.76
CA LEU A 47 4.42 3.95 -2.85
C LEU A 47 4.01 4.55 -1.50
N LEU A 48 3.14 3.89 -0.74
CA LEU A 48 2.73 4.36 0.58
C LEU A 48 3.89 4.37 1.58
N PHE A 49 4.81 3.41 1.53
CA PHE A 49 6.02 3.42 2.35
C PHE A 49 6.95 4.58 1.98
N ILE A 50 7.12 4.85 0.70
CA ILE A 50 7.92 5.99 0.22
C ILE A 50 7.31 7.30 0.73
N LEU A 51 6.00 7.47 0.57
CA LEU A 51 5.28 8.66 1.06
C LEU A 51 5.37 8.80 2.58
N ALA A 52 5.24 7.70 3.32
CA ALA A 52 5.40 7.70 4.77
C ALA A 52 6.82 8.14 5.17
N GLY A 53 7.85 7.66 4.48
CA GLY A 53 9.24 8.08 4.70
C GLY A 53 9.45 9.57 4.44
N ILE A 54 8.89 10.10 3.35
CA ILE A 54 8.95 11.53 3.02
C ILE A 54 8.27 12.37 4.11
N LEU A 55 7.04 12.02 4.49
CA LEU A 55 6.29 12.71 5.53
C LEU A 55 6.98 12.65 6.90
N PHE A 56 7.56 11.50 7.26
CA PHE A 56 8.28 11.34 8.51
C PHE A 56 9.61 12.10 8.53
N SER A 57 10.32 12.18 7.40
CA SER A 57 11.57 12.95 7.28
C SER A 57 11.40 14.46 7.47
N GLY A 58 10.16 14.96 7.42
CA GLY A 58 9.87 16.39 7.55
C GLY A 58 10.26 17.23 6.34
N ILE A 59 10.56 16.61 5.19
CA ILE A 59 10.77 17.31 3.89
C ILE A 59 9.52 18.11 3.51
N ILE A 60 8.33 17.55 3.79
CA ILE A 60 7.04 18.20 3.62
C ILE A 60 6.52 18.49 5.04
N ARG A 61 6.57 19.75 5.47
CA ARG A 61 6.17 20.18 6.81
C ARG A 61 4.91 21.04 6.74
#